data_AF-A0A7C5MSZ1-F1
#
_entry.id   AF-A0A7C5MSZ1-F1
#
_cell.length_a   1.000
_cell.length_b   1.000
_cell.length_c   1.000
_cell.angle_alpha   90.00
_cell.angle_beta   90.00
_cell.angle_gamma   90.00
#
_symmetry.space_group_name_H-M   'P 1'
#
loop_
_entity.id
_entity.type
_entity.pdbx_description
1 polymer ?
#
loop_
_entity_poly.entity_id
_entity_poly.type
_entity_poly.pdbx_seq_one_letter_code
_entity_poly.pdbx_strand_id
1 'polypeptide(L)' 'FCIQYCPKKVLEESDEINARGVHPPRVVDEKKCIICSFCTAVCPDFAIFVKEKTV' A
#
# COMPACT_ATOMS: atom_id res chain seq x y z
N PHE A 1 -5.28 7.68 2.01
CA PHE A 1 -6.27 7.02 1.13
C PHE A 1 -6.06 5.52 0.96
N CYS A 2 -4.94 5.06 0.39
CA CYS A 2 -4.73 3.63 0.10
C CYS A 2 -4.93 2.70 1.31
N ILE A 3 -4.49 3.12 2.51
CA ILE A 3 -4.70 2.40 3.78
C ILE A 3 -6.20 2.23 4.10
N GLN A 4 -6.94 3.35 4.12
CA GLN A 4 -8.37 3.38 4.44
C GLN A 4 -9.21 2.59 3.42
N TYR A 5 -8.84 2.66 2.16
CA TYR A 5 -9.60 2.09 1.05
C TYR A 5 -9.21 0.66 0.68
N CYS A 6 -8.18 0.09 1.30
CA CYS A 6 -7.84 -1.30 1.06
C CYS A 6 -8.99 -2.21 1.55
N PRO A 7 -9.71 -2.93 0.66
CA PRO A 7 -10.87 -3.72 1.05
C PRO A 7 -10.51 -4.89 1.98
N LYS A 8 -9.24 -5.29 1.96
CA LYS A 8 -8.70 -6.39 2.78
C LYS A 8 -7.92 -5.90 3.99
N LYS A 9 -7.80 -4.58 4.19
CA LYS A 9 -7.10 -3.93 5.30
C LYS A 9 -5.68 -4.49 5.52
N VAL A 10 -4.92 -4.63 4.44
CA VAL A 10 -3.55 -5.19 4.47
C VAL A 10 -2.46 -4.13 4.52
N LEU A 11 -2.83 -2.86 4.72
CA LEU A 11 -1.93 -1.72 4.73
C LEU A 11 -2.06 -0.94 6.05
N GLU A 12 -0.95 -0.40 6.54
CA GLU A 12 -0.89 0.56 7.65
C GLU A 12 0.21 1.61 7.41
N GLU A 13 0.31 2.64 8.25
CA GLU A 13 1.41 3.61 8.17
C GLU A 13 2.74 2.97 8.60
N SER A 14 3.82 3.22 7.86
CA SER A 14 5.16 2.76 8.26
C SER A 14 5.72 3.58 9.41
N ASP A 15 6.54 2.97 10.26
CA ASP A 15 7.28 3.72 11.30
C ASP A 15 8.47 4.49 10.70
N GLU A 16 8.84 4.16 9.46
CA GLU A 16 9.87 4.84 8.69
C GLU A 16 9.36 6.15 8.07
N ILE A 17 10.26 7.13 7.94
CA ILE A 17 10.02 8.39 7.23
C ILE A 17 10.81 8.35 5.92
N ASN A 18 10.14 8.61 4.80
CA ASN A 18 10.80 8.63 3.49
C ASN A 18 11.49 9.98 3.22
N ALA A 19 12.17 10.12 2.07
CA ALA A 19 12.89 11.34 1.68
C ALA A 19 12.00 12.60 1.55
N ARG A 20 10.67 12.46 1.56
CA ARG A 20 9.70 13.57 1.54
C ARG A 20 9.20 13.95 2.94
N GLY A 21 9.70 13.31 4.00
CA GLY A 21 9.32 13.63 5.37
C GLY A 21 7.96 13.07 5.81
N VAL A 22 7.45 12.02 5.16
CA VAL A 22 6.15 11.39 5.48
C VAL A 22 6.31 9.89 5.77
N HIS A 23 5.34 9.32 6.48
CA HIS A 23 5.21 7.89 6.74
C HIS A 23 4.50 7.20 5.56
N PRO A 24 5.22 6.51 4.64
CA PRO A 24 4.57 5.77 3.56
C PRO A 24 3.71 4.60 4.08
N PRO A 25 2.76 4.09 3.28
CA PRO A 25 2.04 2.87 3.63
C PRO A 25 2.97 1.65 3.58
N ARG A 26 2.86 0.74 4.55
CA ARG A 26 3.50 -0.59 4.57
C ARG A 26 2.49 -1.72 4.50
N VAL A 27 2.89 -2.87 3.95
CA VAL A 27 2.07 -4.09 3.89
C VAL A 27 2.23 -4.89 5.18
N VAL A 28 1.12 -5.24 5.83
CA VAL A 28 1.12 -6.02 7.09
C VAL A 28 0.75 -7.48 6.92
N ASP A 29 -0.04 -7.80 5.89
CA ASP A 29 -0.52 -9.15 5.63
C ASP A 29 -0.74 -9.35 4.12
N GLU A 30 0.37 -9.56 3.41
CA GLU A 30 0.35 -9.73 1.96
C GLU A 30 -0.51 -10.93 1.52
N LYS A 31 -0.64 -11.97 2.37
CA LYS A 31 -1.42 -13.18 2.05
C LYS A 31 -2.91 -12.89 1.89
N LYS A 32 -3.42 -11.81 2.49
CA LYS A 32 -4.81 -11.36 2.32
C LYS A 32 -5.01 -10.41 1.15
N CYS A 33 -3.93 -9.94 0.50
CA CYS A 33 -4.02 -9.08 -0.66
C CYS A 33 -4.65 -9.84 -1.84
N ILE A 34 -5.66 -9.25 -2.46
CA ILE A 34 -6.37 -9.82 -3.63
C ILE A 34 -5.94 -9.16 -4.95
N ILE A 35 -4.82 -8.43 -4.96
CA ILE A 35 -4.22 -7.82 -6.17
C ILE A 35 -5.21 -6.92 -6.93
N CYS A 36 -6.13 -6.26 -6.21
CA CYS A 36 -7.16 -5.41 -6.84
C CYS A 36 -6.63 -4.07 -7.41
N SER A 37 -5.37 -3.72 -7.16
CA SER A 37 -4.71 -2.48 -7.59
C SER A 37 -5.36 -1.17 -7.12
N PHE A 38 -6.37 -1.22 -6.23
CA PHE A 38 -7.05 -0.03 -5.76
C PHE A 38 -6.12 0.92 -4.99
N CYS A 39 -5.23 0.38 -4.15
CA CYS A 39 -4.25 1.17 -3.42
C CYS A 39 -3.33 1.97 -4.34
N THR A 40 -3.00 1.45 -5.53
CA THR A 40 -2.22 2.15 -6.56
C THR A 40 -3.04 3.25 -7.20
N ALA A 41 -4.29 2.96 -7.58
CA ALA A 41 -5.17 3.91 -8.26
C ALA A 41 -5.54 5.13 -7.39
N VAL A 42 -5.71 4.94 -6.06
CA VAL A 42 -6.14 6.01 -5.15
C VAL A 42 -4.99 6.73 -4.43
N CYS A 43 -3.74 6.36 -4.67
CA CYS A 43 -2.61 6.98 -3.98
C CYS A 43 -2.21 8.29 -4.68
N PRO A 44 -2.39 9.46 -4.04
CA PRO A 44 -2.09 10.75 -4.66
C PRO A 44 -0.58 10.97 -4.83
N ASP A 45 0.22 10.34 -3.96
CA ASP A 45 1.67 10.50 -3.92
C ASP A 45 2.41 9.42 -4.71
N PHE A 46 1.69 8.47 -5.30
CA PHE A 46 2.24 7.28 -5.94
C PHE A 46 3.21 6.50 -5.03
N ALA A 47 2.96 6.51 -3.71
CA ALA A 47 3.81 5.90 -2.69
C ALA A 47 3.73 4.36 -2.65
N ILE A 48 2.78 3.76 -3.36
CA ILE A 48 2.57 2.30 -3.39
C ILE A 48 2.10 1.83 -4.76
N PHE A 49 2.57 0.67 -5.18
CA PHE A 49 2.12 -0.02 -6.40
C PHE A 49 1.90 -1.51 -6.13
N VAL A 50 1.11 -2.16 -6.99
CA VAL A 50 0.91 -3.61 -6.98
C VAL A 50 1.71 -4.24 -8.12
N LYS A 51 2.37 -5.37 -7.85
CA LYS A 51 3.06 -6.18 -8.86
C LYS A 51 2.64 -7.64 -8.70
N GLU A 52 2.36 -8.32 -9.81
CA GLU A 52 2.16 -9.76 -9.79
C GLU A 52 3.46 -10.47 -9.38
N LYS A 53 3.37 -11.43 -8.47
CA LYS A 53 4.50 -12.32 -8.19
C LYS A 53 4.62 -13.29 -9.35
N THR A 54 5.51 -12.98 -10.28
CA THR A 54 5.96 -13.97 -11.26
C THR A 54 6.68 -15.08 -10.49
N VAL A 55 6.21 -16.33 -10.67
CA VAL A 55 6.84 -17.54 -10.11
C VAL A 55 8.14 -17.82 -10.85
#